data_AF-A0A6I2H1A9-F1
#
_entry.id   AF-A0A6I2H1A9-F1
#
_cell.length_a   1.000
_cell.length_b   1.000
_cell.length_c   1.000
_cell.angle_alpha   90.00
_cell.angle_beta   90.00
_cell.angle_gamma   90.00
#
_symmetry.space_group_name_H-M   'P 1'
#
loop_
_entity.id
_entity.type
_entity.pdbx_description
1 polymer ?
#
loop_
_entity_poly.entity_id
_entity_poly.type
_entity_poly.pdbx_seq_one_letter_code
_entity_poly.pdbx_strand_id
1 'polypeptide(L)'
;MTTPRATATGLYCELYWGENLSETWSFGPAQPRVLAAPDEAAPLPLYGFALPEEPYLLAEFSPADGAYRVYPAPGMRVERRAGAKQPFTPAQTLPGERPSVLLGAGEVLRLSAGELSLHVHPSVVSKRVQGLRAKDAVMVAAGILAFIGLPVAFLAYGPDPARQVEMTERALAAKREKDAAKREALGVATPAREMTQEELEAEEDGGTTVLLPNRITVE
;
A
#
# COMPACT_ATOMS: atom_id res chain seq x y z
N MET A 1 3.31 -30.40 -14.32
CA MET A 1 3.39 -29.77 -12.99
C MET A 1 2.12 -28.95 -12.81
N THR A 2 1.18 -29.44 -12.00
CA THR A 2 -0.09 -28.76 -11.75
C THR A 2 0.11 -27.83 -10.57
N THR A 3 0.07 -26.52 -10.80
CA THR A 3 0.17 -25.51 -9.74
C THR A 3 -0.94 -25.78 -8.71
N PRO A 4 -0.64 -25.88 -7.40
CA PRO A 4 -1.67 -26.07 -6.39
C PRO A 4 -2.66 -24.91 -6.46
N ARG A 5 -3.95 -25.22 -6.60
CA ARG A 5 -5.01 -24.22 -6.63
C ARG A 5 -5.08 -23.56 -5.25
N ALA A 6 -4.80 -22.27 -5.18
CA ALA A 6 -4.90 -21.52 -3.93
C ALA A 6 -6.33 -21.62 -3.39
N THR A 7 -6.48 -21.94 -2.10
CA THR A 7 -7.79 -22.02 -1.43
C THR A 7 -8.22 -20.61 -1.03
N ALA A 8 -9.46 -20.24 -1.36
CA ALA A 8 -10.02 -18.98 -0.86
C ALA A 8 -10.16 -19.08 0.67
N THR A 9 -9.70 -18.07 1.40
CA THR A 9 -9.77 -18.04 2.88
C THR A 9 -10.60 -16.88 3.40
N GLY A 10 -11.01 -15.98 2.51
CA GLY A 10 -11.90 -14.88 2.77
C GLY A 10 -12.64 -14.48 1.50
N LEU A 11 -13.51 -13.49 1.64
CA LEU A 11 -14.25 -12.86 0.56
C LEU A 11 -13.97 -11.36 0.59
N TYR A 12 -13.91 -10.74 -0.57
CA TYR A 12 -13.85 -9.29 -0.69
C TYR A 12 -14.92 -8.84 -1.68
N CYS A 13 -15.71 -7.85 -1.28
CA CYS A 13 -16.86 -7.38 -2.01
C CYS A 13 -16.69 -5.90 -2.32
N GLU A 14 -16.97 -5.49 -3.55
CA GLU A 14 -16.96 -4.11 -4.02
C GLU A 14 -18.33 -3.78 -4.60
N LEU A 15 -19.01 -2.78 -4.05
CA LEU A 15 -20.29 -2.30 -4.56
C LEU A 15 -20.06 -1.07 -5.43
N TYR A 16 -20.58 -1.12 -6.64
CA TYR A 16 -20.54 -0.06 -7.63
C TYR A 16 -21.94 0.45 -7.94
N TRP A 17 -22.04 1.75 -8.19
CA TRP A 17 -23.19 2.38 -8.82
C TRP A 17 -22.75 2.94 -10.17
N GLY A 18 -23.20 2.30 -11.25
CA GLY A 18 -22.69 2.54 -12.59
C GLY A 18 -21.21 2.14 -12.65
N GLU A 19 -20.34 3.11 -12.95
CA GLU A 19 -18.89 2.93 -12.99
C GLU A 19 -18.18 3.37 -11.70
N ASN A 20 -18.91 3.98 -10.75
CA ASN A 20 -18.32 4.52 -9.53
C ASN A 20 -18.32 3.49 -8.42
N LEU A 21 -17.15 3.27 -7.82
CA LEU A 21 -17.03 2.45 -6.62
C LEU A 21 -17.68 3.21 -5.44
N SER A 22 -18.70 2.60 -4.85
CA SER A 22 -19.41 3.15 -3.69
C SER A 22 -18.76 2.68 -2.40
N GLU A 23 -18.69 1.36 -2.19
CA GLU A 23 -18.30 0.77 -0.91
C GLU A 23 -17.58 -0.56 -1.08
N THR A 24 -16.80 -0.95 -0.06
CA THR A 24 -16.01 -2.18 -0.07
C THR A 24 -16.06 -2.88 1.29
N TRP A 25 -16.10 -4.21 1.28
CA TRP A 25 -16.10 -5.03 2.49
C TRP A 25 -15.15 -6.21 2.35
N SER A 26 -14.55 -6.61 3.47
CA SER A 26 -13.70 -7.79 3.53
C SER A 26 -14.16 -8.73 4.64
N PHE A 27 -14.40 -9.98 4.26
CA PHE A 27 -14.81 -11.06 5.15
C PHE A 27 -13.65 -12.04 5.28
N GLY A 28 -13.07 -12.14 6.48
CA GLY A 28 -11.98 -13.08 6.74
C GLY A 28 -12.47 -14.50 7.02
N PRO A 29 -11.55 -15.45 7.29
CA PRO A 29 -11.89 -16.86 7.55
C PRO A 29 -12.77 -17.08 8.78
N ALA A 30 -12.84 -16.10 9.70
CA ALA A 30 -13.72 -16.14 10.86
C ALA A 30 -15.20 -15.91 10.50
N GLN A 31 -15.48 -15.40 9.31
CA GLN A 31 -16.83 -15.13 8.79
C GLN A 31 -17.08 -15.99 7.55
N PRO A 32 -17.37 -17.29 7.73
CA PRO A 32 -17.58 -18.20 6.61
C PRO A 32 -18.91 -17.96 5.88
N ARG A 33 -19.84 -17.21 6.49
CA ARG A 33 -21.14 -16.86 5.89
C ARG A 33 -21.25 -15.36 5.81
N VAL A 34 -21.64 -14.86 4.65
CA VAL A 34 -21.85 -13.44 4.37
C VAL A 34 -23.34 -13.21 4.21
N LEU A 35 -23.91 -12.49 5.17
CA LEU A 35 -25.32 -12.13 5.19
C LEU A 35 -25.48 -10.70 4.67
N ALA A 36 -26.45 -10.52 3.77
CA ALA A 36 -26.79 -9.24 3.19
C ALA A 36 -28.19 -8.78 3.62
N ALA A 37 -28.37 -7.49 3.79
CA ALA A 37 -29.67 -6.86 4.04
C ALA A 37 -29.65 -5.43 3.47
N PRO A 38 -30.81 -4.76 3.30
CA PRO A 38 -30.84 -3.39 2.81
C PRO A 38 -30.42 -2.34 3.86
N ASP A 39 -30.33 -2.72 5.13
CA ASP A 39 -29.95 -1.86 6.25
C ASP A 39 -28.41 -1.70 6.37
N GLU A 40 -27.94 -0.48 6.68
CA GLU A 40 -26.52 -0.18 6.91
C GLU A 40 -25.92 -0.98 8.08
N ALA A 41 -26.75 -1.41 9.03
CA ALA A 41 -26.32 -2.22 10.15
C ALA A 41 -25.94 -3.67 9.77
N ALA A 42 -26.24 -4.09 8.52
CA ALA A 42 -25.96 -5.43 8.05
C ALA A 42 -24.46 -5.68 7.84
N PRO A 43 -23.98 -6.92 7.97
CA PRO A 43 -22.59 -7.27 7.63
C PRO A 43 -22.22 -6.92 6.17
N LEU A 44 -23.19 -6.99 5.27
CA LEU A 44 -23.08 -6.55 3.88
C LEU A 44 -24.35 -5.79 3.48
N PRO A 45 -24.36 -4.46 3.57
CA PRO A 45 -25.52 -3.70 3.14
C PRO A 45 -25.59 -3.69 1.60
N LEU A 46 -26.71 -4.17 1.06
CA LEU A 46 -26.98 -4.21 -0.38
C LEU A 46 -28.15 -3.29 -0.73
N TYR A 47 -27.91 -1.98 -0.58
CA TYR A 47 -28.90 -0.95 -0.89
C TYR A 47 -29.41 -1.11 -2.33
N GLY A 48 -30.73 -1.10 -2.51
CA GLY A 48 -31.36 -1.15 -3.84
C GLY A 48 -31.37 -2.52 -4.52
N PHE A 49 -30.75 -3.56 -3.94
CA PHE A 49 -30.96 -4.93 -4.40
C PHE A 49 -32.27 -5.49 -3.85
N ALA A 50 -33.05 -6.13 -4.72
CA ALA A 50 -34.25 -6.86 -4.30
C ALA A 50 -33.83 -8.19 -3.66
N LEU A 51 -33.88 -8.26 -2.32
CA LEU A 51 -33.58 -9.47 -1.56
C LEU A 51 -34.88 -10.24 -1.27
N PRO A 52 -34.89 -11.58 -1.42
CA PRO A 52 -36.10 -12.38 -1.20
C PRO A 52 -36.44 -12.56 0.28
N GLU A 53 -35.44 -12.47 1.16
CA GLU A 53 -35.57 -12.59 2.62
C GLU A 53 -34.50 -11.70 3.28
N GLU A 54 -34.75 -11.26 4.51
CA GLU A 54 -33.83 -10.40 5.26
C GLU A 54 -33.57 -11.01 6.65
N PRO A 55 -32.30 -11.27 7.03
CA PRO A 55 -31.08 -11.17 6.22
C PRO A 55 -30.95 -12.31 5.19
N TYR A 56 -30.46 -11.98 4.00
CA TYR A 56 -30.22 -12.90 2.89
C TYR A 56 -28.82 -13.52 2.95
N LEU A 57 -28.70 -14.85 2.81
CA LEU A 57 -27.40 -15.49 2.66
C LEU A 57 -26.84 -15.25 1.25
N LEU A 58 -25.89 -14.33 1.12
CA LEU A 58 -25.26 -14.03 -0.17
C LEU A 58 -24.15 -15.03 -0.51
N ALA A 59 -23.31 -15.39 0.46
CA ALA A 59 -22.19 -16.28 0.21
C ALA A 59 -21.87 -17.16 1.42
N GLU A 60 -21.42 -18.38 1.16
CA GLU A 60 -20.87 -19.27 2.18
C GLU A 60 -19.58 -19.93 1.70
N PHE A 61 -18.64 -20.13 2.61
CA PHE A 61 -17.45 -20.91 2.33
C PHE A 61 -17.79 -22.40 2.35
N SER A 62 -17.45 -23.11 1.26
CA SER A 62 -17.58 -24.56 1.15
C SER A 62 -16.21 -25.22 1.38
N PRO A 63 -15.99 -25.90 2.53
CA PRO A 63 -14.73 -26.60 2.80
C PRO A 63 -14.46 -27.74 1.82
N ALA A 64 -15.52 -28.40 1.31
CA ALA A 64 -15.40 -29.48 0.34
C ALA A 64 -14.85 -29.00 -1.00
N ASP A 65 -15.27 -27.80 -1.42
CA ASP A 65 -14.86 -27.20 -2.70
C ASP A 65 -13.59 -26.32 -2.56
N GLY A 66 -13.23 -25.93 -1.33
CA GLY A 66 -12.15 -24.98 -1.06
C GLY A 66 -12.43 -23.58 -1.63
N ALA A 67 -13.70 -23.23 -1.76
CA ALA A 67 -14.19 -22.07 -2.51
C ALA A 67 -15.43 -21.47 -1.83
N TYR A 68 -15.76 -20.23 -2.20
CA TYR A 68 -17.03 -19.63 -1.79
C TYR A 68 -18.13 -20.03 -2.77
N ARG A 69 -19.27 -20.41 -2.22
CA ARG A 69 -20.52 -20.59 -2.94
C ARG A 69 -21.34 -19.30 -2.78
N VAL A 70 -21.59 -18.62 -3.88
CA VAL A 70 -22.36 -17.38 -3.93
C VAL A 70 -23.78 -17.70 -4.38
N TYR A 71 -24.78 -17.14 -3.70
CA TYR A 71 -26.21 -17.32 -3.97
C TYR A 71 -26.78 -16.00 -4.50
N PRO A 72 -26.86 -15.81 -5.82
CA PRO A 72 -27.47 -14.63 -6.41
C PRO A 72 -28.95 -14.52 -6.02
N ALA A 73 -29.41 -13.32 -5.68
CA ALA A 73 -30.84 -13.09 -5.47
C ALA A 73 -31.61 -13.20 -6.80
N PRO A 74 -32.92 -13.52 -6.78
CA PRO A 74 -33.73 -13.58 -7.98
C PRO A 74 -33.69 -12.28 -8.77
N GLY A 75 -33.53 -12.37 -10.10
CA GLY A 75 -33.48 -11.20 -10.99
C GLY A 75 -32.11 -10.54 -11.13
N MET A 76 -31.11 -10.95 -10.35
CA MET A 76 -29.73 -10.50 -10.56
C MET A 76 -29.14 -11.15 -11.82
N ARG A 77 -28.44 -10.35 -12.63
CA ARG A 77 -27.58 -10.87 -13.69
C ARG A 77 -26.24 -11.25 -13.08
N VAL A 78 -25.79 -12.47 -13.39
CA VAL A 78 -24.57 -13.06 -12.83
C VAL A 78 -23.56 -13.27 -13.93
N GLU A 79 -22.41 -12.61 -13.80
CA GLU A 79 -21.31 -12.72 -14.75
C GLU A 79 -20.02 -13.09 -14.01
N ARG A 80 -19.11 -13.76 -14.72
CA ARG A 80 -17.83 -14.24 -14.19
C ARG A 80 -16.69 -13.73 -15.07
N ARG A 81 -15.55 -13.51 -14.45
CA ARG A 81 -14.28 -13.21 -15.13
C ARG A 81 -13.16 -14.04 -14.51
N ALA A 82 -12.43 -14.80 -15.32
CA ALA A 82 -11.28 -15.59 -14.88
C ALA A 82 -9.97 -14.82 -15.11
N GLY A 83 -9.66 -13.90 -14.19
CA GLY A 83 -8.46 -13.06 -14.23
C GLY A 83 -8.69 -11.67 -14.83
N ALA A 84 -7.86 -10.71 -14.42
CA ALA A 84 -8.10 -9.28 -14.62
C ALA A 84 -8.27 -8.83 -16.09
N LYS A 85 -7.62 -9.51 -17.04
CA LYS A 85 -7.62 -9.14 -18.47
C LYS A 85 -8.72 -9.82 -19.30
N GLN A 86 -9.50 -10.72 -18.71
CA GLN A 86 -10.59 -11.39 -19.43
C GLN A 86 -11.87 -10.55 -19.38
N PRO A 87 -12.77 -10.65 -20.38
CA PRO A 87 -14.09 -10.04 -20.28
C PRO A 87 -14.96 -10.77 -19.25
N PHE A 88 -15.99 -10.09 -18.77
CA PHE A 88 -17.06 -10.75 -18.03
C PHE A 88 -17.93 -11.56 -18.99
N THR A 89 -18.25 -12.80 -18.61
CA THR A 89 -19.15 -13.69 -19.35
C THR A 89 -20.26 -14.20 -18.44
N PRO A 90 -21.45 -14.56 -18.94
CA PRO A 90 -22.51 -15.12 -18.11
C PRO A 90 -22.02 -16.31 -17.29
N ALA A 91 -22.26 -16.29 -15.97
CA ALA A 91 -21.86 -17.39 -15.10
C ALA A 91 -22.89 -18.51 -15.16
N GLN A 92 -22.43 -19.76 -15.15
CA GLN A 92 -23.33 -20.90 -15.00
C GLN A 92 -23.70 -21.07 -13.53
N THR A 93 -25.00 -20.96 -13.24
CA THR A 93 -25.56 -21.27 -11.93
C THR A 93 -25.74 -22.77 -11.77
N LEU A 94 -25.22 -23.32 -10.69
CA LEU A 94 -25.46 -24.68 -10.26
C LEU A 94 -26.92 -24.81 -9.79
N PRO A 95 -27.66 -25.82 -10.29
CA PRO A 95 -29.00 -26.09 -9.82
C PRO A 95 -28.98 -26.61 -8.38
N GLY A 96 -30.03 -26.28 -7.64
CA GLY A 96 -30.23 -26.67 -6.25
C GLY A 96 -31.46 -25.98 -5.68
N GLU A 97 -31.75 -26.21 -4.40
CA GLU A 97 -32.82 -25.50 -3.69
C GLU A 97 -32.65 -23.97 -3.75
N ARG A 98 -31.38 -23.52 -3.69
CA ARG A 98 -30.98 -22.16 -4.05
C ARG A 98 -29.95 -22.22 -5.18
N PRO A 99 -30.17 -21.55 -6.32
CA PRO A 99 -29.20 -21.49 -7.39
C PRO A 99 -27.93 -20.82 -6.86
N SER A 100 -26.77 -21.39 -7.19
CA SER A 100 -25.50 -20.92 -6.65
C SER A 100 -24.39 -20.94 -7.68
N VAL A 101 -23.35 -20.14 -7.48
CA VAL A 101 -22.16 -20.13 -8.32
C VAL A 101 -20.94 -20.35 -7.43
N LEU A 102 -20.08 -21.29 -7.82
CA LEU A 102 -18.80 -21.49 -7.15
C LEU A 102 -17.80 -20.43 -7.63
N LEU A 103 -17.25 -19.70 -6.67
CA LEU A 103 -16.21 -18.69 -6.86
C LEU A 103 -14.85 -19.29 -6.52
N GLY A 104 -14.11 -19.68 -7.55
CA GLY A 104 -12.75 -20.22 -7.41
C GLY A 104 -11.70 -19.11 -7.29
N ALA A 105 -10.51 -19.46 -6.80
CA ALA A 105 -9.40 -18.51 -6.71
C ALA A 105 -9.03 -17.90 -8.07
N GLY A 106 -8.77 -16.58 -8.09
CA GLY A 106 -8.44 -15.82 -9.30
C GLY A 106 -9.63 -15.43 -10.18
N GLU A 107 -10.85 -15.80 -9.77
CA GLU A 107 -12.08 -15.40 -10.46
C GLU A 107 -12.72 -14.18 -9.79
N VAL A 108 -13.56 -13.46 -10.54
CA VAL A 108 -14.42 -12.40 -10.02
C VAL A 108 -15.84 -12.69 -10.49
N LEU A 109 -16.80 -12.65 -9.57
CA LEU A 109 -18.22 -12.67 -9.91
C LEU A 109 -18.78 -11.25 -9.85
N ARG A 110 -19.56 -10.87 -10.85
CA ARG A 110 -20.33 -9.63 -10.89
C ARG A 110 -21.81 -9.97 -10.78
N LEU A 111 -22.45 -9.49 -9.72
CA LEU A 111 -23.89 -9.54 -9.52
C LEU A 111 -24.47 -8.17 -9.83
N SER A 112 -25.33 -8.07 -10.84
CA SER A 112 -25.87 -6.77 -11.28
C SER A 112 -27.39 -6.72 -11.20
N ALA A 113 -27.92 -5.59 -10.75
CA ALA A 113 -29.33 -5.27 -10.68
C ALA A 113 -29.54 -3.79 -11.06
N GLY A 114 -30.00 -3.53 -12.28
CA GLY A 114 -30.08 -2.17 -12.81
C GLY A 114 -28.69 -1.54 -12.94
N GLU A 115 -28.49 -0.38 -12.32
CA GLU A 115 -27.19 0.33 -12.29
C GLU A 115 -26.25 -0.17 -11.18
N LEU A 116 -26.75 -0.97 -10.24
CA LEU A 116 -25.95 -1.49 -9.14
C LEU A 116 -25.20 -2.73 -9.60
N SER A 117 -23.91 -2.81 -9.26
CA SER A 117 -23.12 -4.01 -9.46
C SER A 117 -22.24 -4.32 -8.25
N LEU A 118 -22.33 -5.56 -7.78
CA LEU A 118 -21.52 -6.09 -6.70
C LEU A 118 -20.46 -7.01 -7.30
N HIS A 119 -19.20 -6.65 -7.17
CA HIS A 119 -18.08 -7.51 -7.53
C HIS A 119 -17.64 -8.31 -6.31
N VAL A 120 -17.60 -9.63 -6.45
CA VAL A 120 -17.25 -10.58 -5.41
C VAL A 120 -15.97 -11.28 -5.79
N HIS A 121 -14.95 -11.12 -4.94
CA HIS A 121 -13.60 -11.61 -5.12
C HIS A 121 -13.27 -12.64 -4.03
N PRO A 122 -12.65 -13.77 -4.39
CA PRO A 122 -12.03 -14.64 -3.41
C PRO A 122 -10.82 -13.89 -2.84
N SER A 123 -10.80 -13.68 -1.53
CA SER A 123 -9.66 -13.10 -0.85
C SER A 123 -8.82 -14.22 -0.23
N VAL A 124 -7.52 -14.13 -0.41
CA VAL A 124 -6.56 -14.88 0.41
C VAL A 124 -6.17 -14.00 1.58
N VAL A 125 -7.11 -13.82 2.52
CA VAL A 125 -6.73 -13.23 3.82
C VAL A 125 -5.91 -14.30 4.53
N SER A 126 -4.60 -14.27 4.30
CA SER A 126 -3.66 -14.92 5.19
C SER A 126 -3.98 -14.40 6.58
N LYS A 127 -4.38 -15.32 7.45
CA LYS A 127 -4.73 -15.08 8.85
C LYS A 127 -3.86 -13.94 9.38
N ARG A 128 -4.49 -12.77 9.59
CA ARG A 128 -3.83 -11.49 9.84
C ARG A 128 -2.81 -11.69 10.98
N VAL A 129 -1.62 -11.12 10.78
CA VAL A 129 -0.46 -11.04 11.69
C VAL A 129 -0.82 -11.48 13.11
N GLN A 130 -0.31 -12.64 13.55
CA GLN A 130 -0.33 -13.02 14.95
C GLN A 130 0.04 -11.78 15.76
N GLY A 131 -0.86 -11.32 16.63
CA GLY A 131 -0.69 -10.07 17.37
C GLY A 131 0.72 -9.96 17.94
N LEU A 132 1.25 -8.73 17.99
CA LEU A 132 2.62 -8.41 18.44
C LEU A 132 3.09 -9.45 19.44
N ARG A 133 3.99 -10.35 19.02
CA ARG A 133 4.53 -11.33 19.95
C ARG A 133 5.28 -10.54 21.01
N ALA A 134 5.38 -11.08 22.23
CA ALA A 134 6.13 -10.40 23.31
C ALA A 134 7.55 -9.98 22.86
N LYS A 135 8.16 -10.78 21.97
CA LYS A 135 9.43 -10.44 21.30
C LYS A 135 9.37 -9.15 20.47
N ASP A 136 8.30 -8.95 19.69
CA ASP A 136 8.12 -7.76 18.87
C ASP A 136 7.86 -6.54 19.75
N ALA A 137 7.11 -6.69 20.84
CA ALA A 137 6.89 -5.62 21.81
C ALA A 137 8.19 -5.20 22.52
N VAL A 138 9.04 -6.16 22.90
CA VAL A 138 10.38 -5.89 23.45
C VAL A 138 11.25 -5.16 22.43
N MET A 139 11.18 -5.56 21.16
CA MET A 139 11.98 -4.94 20.10
C MET A 139 11.52 -3.51 19.80
N VAL A 140 10.20 -3.25 19.82
CA VAL A 140 9.64 -1.90 19.71
C VAL A 140 10.04 -1.05 20.91
N ALA A 141 9.94 -1.58 22.13
CA ALA A 141 10.34 -0.88 23.34
C ALA A 141 11.84 -0.53 23.32
N ALA A 142 12.70 -1.46 22.89
CA ALA A 142 14.13 -1.21 22.71
C ALA A 142 14.40 -0.13 21.65
N GLY A 143 13.66 -0.15 20.53
CA GLY A 143 13.74 0.89 19.50
C GLY A 143 13.37 2.28 20.03
N ILE A 144 12.30 2.39 20.82
CA ILE A 144 11.87 3.65 21.46
C ILE A 144 12.94 4.12 22.46
N LEU A 145 13.45 3.22 23.30
CA LEU A 145 14.51 3.52 24.26
C LEU A 145 15.81 3.96 23.58
N ALA A 146 16.18 3.36 22.46
CA ALA A 146 17.33 3.80 21.69
C ALA A 146 17.08 5.17 21.06
N PHE A 147 15.91 5.39 20.46
CA PHE A 147 15.59 6.64 19.77
C PHE A 147 15.51 7.85 20.72
N ILE A 148 15.02 7.65 21.94
CA ILE A 148 14.96 8.71 22.96
C ILE A 148 16.28 8.77 23.75
N GLY A 149 16.87 7.62 24.06
CA GLY A 149 18.06 7.51 24.90
C GLY A 149 19.34 8.00 24.23
N LEU A 150 19.55 7.74 22.93
CA LEU A 150 20.74 8.21 22.23
C LEU A 150 20.87 9.74 22.20
N PRO A 151 19.83 10.51 21.83
CA PRO A 151 19.89 11.97 21.87
C PRO A 151 20.14 12.51 23.28
N VAL A 152 19.49 11.94 24.30
CA VAL A 152 19.68 12.37 25.69
C VAL A 152 21.09 12.06 26.19
N ALA A 153 21.61 10.86 25.91
CA ALA A 153 22.97 10.48 26.25
C ALA A 153 24.01 11.33 25.49
N PHE A 154 23.74 11.66 24.22
CA PHE A 154 24.59 12.57 23.45
C PHE A 154 24.57 14.00 23.99
N LEU A 155 23.45 14.49 24.51
CA LEU A 155 23.40 15.81 25.17
C LEU A 155 24.11 15.80 26.53
N ALA A 156 24.00 14.71 27.30
CA ALA A 156 24.59 14.62 28.64
C ALA A 156 26.09 14.27 28.64
N TYR A 157 26.53 13.44 27.69
CA TYR A 157 27.90 12.91 27.60
C TYR A 157 28.56 13.16 26.25
N GLY A 158 28.02 14.13 25.49
CA GLY A 158 28.54 14.50 24.19
C GLY A 158 29.99 14.97 24.23
N PRO A 159 30.67 15.01 23.08
CA PRO A 159 32.08 15.40 23.01
C PRO A 159 32.27 16.82 23.54
N ASP A 160 33.26 16.99 24.41
CA ASP A 160 33.63 18.29 24.98
C ASP A 160 33.81 19.34 23.86
N PRO A 161 33.06 20.45 23.89
CA PRO A 161 33.12 21.48 22.85
C PRO A 161 34.55 22.00 22.62
N ALA A 162 35.40 22.03 23.65
CA ALA A 162 36.78 22.47 23.52
C ALA A 162 37.61 21.58 22.58
N ARG A 163 37.39 20.27 22.61
CA ARG A 163 38.11 19.33 21.73
C ARG A 163 37.61 19.37 20.29
N GLN A 164 36.35 19.73 20.07
CA GLN A 164 35.83 19.89 18.70
C GLN A 164 36.49 21.08 18.00
N VAL A 165 36.65 22.20 18.69
CA VAL A 165 37.33 23.38 18.12
C VAL A 165 38.77 23.05 17.73
N GLU A 166 39.52 22.35 18.60
CA GLU A 166 40.89 21.93 18.30
C GLU A 166 40.96 20.96 17.10
N MET A 167 40.01 20.03 16.98
CA MET A 167 39.94 19.12 15.83
C MET A 167 39.55 19.82 14.53
N THR A 168 38.63 20.79 14.59
CA THR A 168 38.22 21.59 13.44
C THR A 168 39.35 22.50 12.97
N GLU A 169 40.11 23.11 13.88
CA GLU A 169 41.29 23.91 13.56
C GLU A 169 42.38 23.05 12.89
N ARG A 170 42.65 21.86 13.42
CA ARG A 170 43.59 20.90 12.80
C ARG A 170 43.10 20.42 11.43
N ALA A 171 41.80 20.18 11.27
CA ALA A 171 41.22 19.79 10.00
C ALA A 171 41.29 20.92 8.95
N LEU A 172 41.07 22.17 9.37
CA LEU A 172 41.23 23.35 8.53
C LEU A 172 42.69 23.56 8.12
N ALA A 173 43.64 23.37 9.04
CA ALA A 173 45.07 23.43 8.75
C ALA A 173 45.49 22.36 7.72
N ALA A 174 45.06 21.11 7.92
CA ALA A 174 45.33 20.01 6.98
C ALA A 174 44.69 20.25 5.61
N LYS A 175 43.51 20.89 5.55
CA LYS A 175 42.88 21.28 4.29
C LYS A 175 43.67 22.38 3.59
N ARG A 176 44.12 23.41 4.31
CA ARG A 176 44.99 24.47 3.77
C ARG A 176 46.31 23.93 3.24
N GLU A 177 46.91 22.96 3.92
CA GLU A 177 48.15 22.31 3.47
C GLU A 177 47.94 21.49 2.20
N LYS A 178 46.84 20.71 2.11
CA LYS A 178 46.48 19.98 0.88
C LYS A 178 46.18 20.92 -0.28
N ASP A 179 45.52 22.04 -0.03
CA ASP A 179 45.22 23.04 -1.05
C ASP A 179 46.50 23.76 -1.51
N ALA A 180 47.44 24.03 -0.60
CA ALA A 180 48.76 24.57 -0.95
C ALA A 180 49.58 23.57 -1.79
N ALA A 181 49.62 22.29 -1.41
CA ALA A 181 50.31 21.25 -2.17
C ALA A 181 49.70 21.02 -3.57
N LYS A 182 48.36 21.09 -3.69
CA LYS A 182 47.68 21.04 -4.99
C LYS A 182 48.01 22.27 -5.86
N ARG A 183 48.14 23.46 -5.26
CA ARG A 183 48.51 24.69 -5.97
C ARG A 183 49.96 24.67 -6.47
N GLU A 184 50.87 24.11 -5.66
CA GLU A 184 52.26 23.90 -6.06
C GLU A 184 52.38 22.89 -7.21
N ALA A 185 51.60 21.80 -7.17
CA ALA A 185 51.52 20.82 -8.25
C ALA A 185 50.93 21.37 -9.57
N LEU A 186 50.11 22.43 -9.49
CA LEU A 186 49.48 23.08 -10.65
C LEU A 186 50.28 24.28 -11.20
N GLY A 187 51.41 24.65 -10.57
CA GLY A 187 52.32 25.69 -11.06
C GLY A 187 51.77 27.13 -11.03
N VAL A 188 50.74 27.40 -10.23
CA VAL A 188 50.06 28.71 -10.19
C VAL A 188 50.67 29.59 -9.09
N ALA A 189 51.55 30.52 -9.45
CA ALA A 189 52.32 31.37 -8.53
C ALA A 189 51.69 32.76 -8.23
N THR A 190 50.36 32.89 -8.23
CA THR A 190 49.68 34.15 -7.88
C THR A 190 48.81 33.96 -6.64
N PRO A 191 48.91 34.81 -5.60
CA PRO A 191 48.10 34.64 -4.39
C PRO A 191 46.62 34.83 -4.73
N ALA A 192 45.78 33.88 -4.32
CA ALA A 192 44.33 34.04 -4.37
C ALA A 192 43.96 35.23 -3.47
N ARG A 193 43.28 36.23 -4.03
CA ARG A 193 42.65 37.30 -3.26
C ARG A 193 41.73 36.64 -2.24
N GLU A 194 41.78 37.09 -0.98
CA GLU A 194 40.84 36.61 0.05
C GLU A 194 39.42 36.90 -0.45
N MET A 195 38.67 35.84 -0.75
CA MET A 195 37.25 35.97 -1.09
C MET A 195 36.55 36.46 0.18
N THR A 196 35.91 37.62 0.06
CA THR A 196 35.13 38.21 1.13
C THR A 196 33.94 37.31 1.45
N GLN A 197 33.50 37.32 2.71
CA GLN A 197 32.46 36.43 3.25
C GLN A 197 31.15 36.48 2.44
N GLU A 198 30.88 37.58 1.74
CA GLU A 198 29.75 37.75 0.82
C GLU A 198 29.85 36.90 -0.48
N GLU A 199 31.06 36.60 -0.96
CA GLU A 199 31.25 35.76 -2.16
C GLU A 199 31.11 34.26 -1.83
N LEU A 200 31.45 33.86 -0.61
CA LEU A 200 31.25 32.49 -0.10
C LEU A 200 29.76 32.14 0.06
N GLU A 201 28.94 33.11 0.47
CA GLU A 201 27.48 32.93 0.56
C GLU A 201 26.81 32.94 -0.83
N ALA A 202 27.37 33.67 -1.80
CA ALA A 202 26.88 33.67 -3.18
C ALA A 202 27.22 32.37 -3.95
N GLU A 203 28.31 31.68 -3.59
CA GLU A 203 28.73 30.42 -4.23
C GLU A 203 27.88 29.21 -3.77
N GLU A 204 27.27 29.26 -2.58
CA GLU A 204 26.31 28.25 -2.12
C GLU A 204 24.96 28.30 -2.86
N ASP A 205 24.62 29.43 -3.51
CA ASP A 205 23.38 29.59 -4.29
C ASP A 205 23.55 29.32 -5.80
N GLY A 206 24.63 28.64 -6.17
CA GLY A 206 24.90 28.12 -7.53
C GLY A 206 24.03 26.91 -7.89
N GLY A 207 22.73 26.94 -7.54
CA GLY A 207 21.75 25.97 -7.97
C GLY A 207 21.76 25.85 -9.49
N THR A 208 22.01 24.65 -10.01
CA THR A 208 22.00 24.37 -11.44
C THR A 208 20.60 24.65 -12.01
N THR A 209 20.39 25.85 -12.53
CA THR A 209 19.17 26.17 -13.28
C THR A 209 19.31 25.54 -14.65
N VAL A 210 18.88 24.29 -14.78
CA VAL A 210 18.72 23.62 -16.08
C VAL A 210 17.53 24.26 -16.78
N LEU A 211 17.80 25.25 -17.63
CA LEU A 211 16.84 25.76 -18.60
C LEU A 211 16.58 24.68 -19.65
N LEU A 212 15.50 23.93 -19.50
CA LEU A 212 14.93 23.09 -20.56
C LEU A 212 14.32 24.00 -21.64
N PRO A 213 14.80 23.98 -22.91
CA PRO A 213 14.13 24.69 -23.98
C PRO A 213 12.83 23.95 -24.35
N ASN A 214 11.71 24.49 -23.88
CA ASN A 214 10.37 24.09 -24.28
C ASN A 214 10.09 24.65 -25.69
N ARG A 215 10.14 23.81 -26.73
CA ARG A 215 9.59 24.13 -28.05
C ARG A 215 8.28 23.35 -28.24
N ILE A 216 7.18 23.99 -27.87
CA ILE A 216 5.86 23.71 -28.45
C ILE A 216 5.71 24.69 -29.61
N THR A 217 5.72 24.17 -30.84
CA THR A 217 5.21 24.91 -31.99
C THR A 217 3.77 24.43 -32.21
N VAL A 218 2.82 25.32 -31.94
CA VAL A 218 1.49 25.26 -32.52
C VAL A 218 1.59 26.05 -33.83
N GLU A 219 1.46 25.35 -34.96
CA GLU A 219 0.81 25.80 -36.19
C GLU A 219 0.65 24.61 -37.13
#